data_AF-A0A453RYJ6-F1
#
_entry.id   AF-A0A453RYJ6-F1
#
_cell.length_a   1.000
_cell.length_b   1.000
_cell.length_c   1.000
_cell.angle_alpha   90.00
_cell.angle_beta   90.00
_cell.angle_gamma   90.00
#
_symmetry.space_group_name_H-M   'P 1'
#
loop_
_entity.id
_entity.type
_entity.pdbx_description
1 polymer ?
#
loop_
_entity_poly.entity_id
_entity_poly.type
_entity_poly.pdbx_seq_one_letter_code
_entity_poly.pdbx_strand_id
1 'polypeptide(L)'
;MASAAAAAAAGMGCYSQTSWALRRLGAGGGALASAATRRRNCSVAAAVFDNQNREYVIVGGGNAAGYAARTFVEHGMADGRLCIVSKEAVPPYERPALTKGYLFPPEKKPARLPGFHTCVGSGGQRQTAEWYKENGIEVLYEDPVEAFDGKTQTLKTSSGKILKYGSLIISTGCAAARLPEKIGGDLPGVHYIRDVADADSLVSSLGKAKKIVVIGGGYIGMEVAAAACGWNLDTTIIFPEDHIMPRLFTPSLAKKYEELYEQNGVKFVKGALIDKLDAGSDGRVSSAILKDGSVVEADTVIVGIGAKPSVSPFEAVGVNIEVGGIEVDSMFRTSIPSIFAIGDVAAFPLKMYDRIARVEHVDHARKSAQHCIETLLTSQAKA
;
A
#
# COMPACT_ATOMS: atom_id res chain seq x y z
N MET A 1 28.29 -43.39 -4.57
CA MET A 1 29.66 -43.12 -4.08
C MET A 1 29.85 -41.61 -4.16
N ALA A 2 29.62 -40.90 -3.05
CA ALA A 2 30.66 -40.26 -2.21
C ALA A 2 31.44 -39.18 -2.98
N SER A 3 31.70 -37.96 -2.50
CA SER A 3 31.41 -37.27 -1.24
C SER A 3 31.92 -35.82 -1.39
N ALA A 4 31.15 -34.89 -0.81
CA ALA A 4 31.48 -33.67 -0.08
C ALA A 4 32.85 -32.93 -0.19
N ALA A 5 32.73 -31.59 -0.31
CA ALA A 5 33.25 -30.51 0.56
C ALA A 5 34.72 -30.49 1.06
N ALA A 6 35.43 -29.35 0.92
CA ALA A 6 35.63 -28.33 1.99
C ALA A 6 36.92 -27.46 1.85
N ALA A 7 36.72 -26.14 2.05
CA ALA A 7 37.48 -25.22 2.93
C ALA A 7 38.84 -24.55 2.58
N ALA A 8 38.96 -23.34 3.18
CA ALA A 8 40.12 -22.52 3.58
C ALA A 8 40.74 -21.57 2.53
N ALA A 9 41.27 -20.38 2.85
CA ALA A 9 41.17 -19.41 3.96
C ALA A 9 42.05 -18.19 3.55
N ALA A 10 41.74 -17.05 4.16
CA ALA A 10 42.44 -15.76 4.28
C ALA A 10 43.91 -15.59 3.80
N GLY A 11 44.17 -14.40 3.22
CA GLY A 11 45.51 -13.81 3.05
C GLY A 11 45.46 -12.28 3.06
N MET A 12 46.04 -11.67 4.10
CA MET A 12 46.28 -10.23 4.27
C MET A 12 47.35 -9.69 3.30
N GLY A 13 47.24 -8.41 2.94
CA GLY A 13 48.32 -7.63 2.31
C GLY A 13 48.19 -6.14 2.66
N CYS A 14 49.14 -5.64 3.45
CA CYS A 14 49.32 -4.25 3.87
C CYS A 14 50.39 -3.56 2.99
N TYR A 15 50.67 -2.27 3.25
CA TYR A 15 51.63 -1.31 2.63
C TYR A 15 51.01 -0.34 1.59
N SER A 16 51.29 0.97 1.59
CA SER A 16 52.10 1.85 2.44
C SER A 16 51.67 3.31 2.27
N GLN A 17 51.96 4.13 3.29
CA GLN A 17 51.82 5.59 3.31
C GLN A 17 53.01 6.28 2.61
N THR A 18 52.77 7.45 2.02
CA THR A 18 53.81 8.48 1.81
C THR A 18 53.32 9.84 2.28
N SER A 19 54.09 10.43 3.20
CA SER A 19 53.91 11.78 3.74
C SER A 19 54.53 12.83 2.82
N TRP A 20 53.94 14.03 2.79
CA TRP A 20 54.66 15.25 2.45
C TRP A 20 54.45 16.29 3.56
N ALA A 21 55.55 16.71 4.18
CA ALA A 21 55.63 17.80 5.13
C ALA A 21 55.96 19.11 4.39
N LEU A 22 55.33 20.22 4.78
CA LEU A 22 55.80 21.57 4.45
C LEU A 22 55.55 22.53 5.63
N ARG A 23 56.51 23.45 5.75
CA ARG A 23 56.93 24.20 6.93
C ARG A 23 55.98 25.32 7.36
N ARG A 24 55.99 25.62 8.66
CA ARG A 24 55.47 26.86 9.27
C ARG A 24 56.36 28.06 8.95
N LEU A 25 55.76 29.22 8.73
CA LEU A 25 56.26 30.55 9.13
C LEU A 25 55.08 31.53 9.27
N GLY A 26 55.14 32.40 10.29
CA GLY A 26 54.56 33.76 10.22
C GLY A 26 53.24 34.01 10.94
N ALA A 27 53.28 34.87 11.95
CA ALA A 27 52.18 35.33 12.78
C ALA A 27 51.32 36.43 12.11
N GLY A 28 50.06 36.57 12.54
CA GLY A 28 49.19 37.70 12.22
C GLY A 28 47.83 37.55 12.87
N GLY A 29 47.54 38.40 13.86
CA GLY A 29 46.28 38.40 14.62
C GLY A 29 45.07 38.79 13.78
N GLY A 30 43.93 38.21 14.13
CA GLY A 30 42.61 38.57 13.59
C GLY A 30 41.53 37.94 14.46
N ALA A 31 40.79 38.76 15.17
CA ALA A 31 39.68 38.35 16.02
C ALA A 31 38.59 37.65 15.17
N LEU A 32 38.28 36.40 15.53
CA LEU A 32 37.08 35.70 15.05
C LEU A 32 36.04 35.77 16.17
N ALA A 33 35.15 36.76 16.08
CA ALA A 33 33.95 36.80 16.90
C ALA A 33 32.96 35.75 16.38
N SER A 34 32.60 34.85 17.28
CA SER A 34 31.62 33.77 17.16
C SER A 34 30.30 34.22 16.55
N ALA A 35 29.93 33.61 15.42
CA ALA A 35 28.56 33.65 14.91
C ALA A 35 27.69 32.74 15.80
N ALA A 36 26.98 33.37 16.73
CA ALA A 36 25.98 32.69 17.56
C ALA A 36 24.89 32.09 16.67
N THR A 37 24.92 30.76 16.49
CA THR A 37 23.82 30.02 15.90
C THR A 37 22.63 30.10 16.86
N ARG A 38 21.65 30.92 16.50
CA ARG A 38 20.38 31.04 17.22
C ARG A 38 19.63 29.71 17.07
N ARG A 39 19.87 28.76 17.98
CA ARG A 39 19.00 27.59 18.13
C ARG A 39 17.60 28.11 18.45
N ARG A 40 16.69 28.03 17.47
CA ARG A 40 15.26 28.15 17.74
C ARG A 40 14.90 26.94 18.60
N ASN A 41 14.67 27.19 19.89
CA ASN A 41 13.94 26.25 20.74
C ASN A 41 12.52 26.16 20.16
N CYS A 42 12.26 25.17 19.30
CA CYS A 42 10.90 24.71 19.06
C CYS A 42 10.48 23.93 20.31
N SER A 43 9.83 24.62 21.25
CA SER A 43 8.98 23.95 22.21
C SER A 43 7.86 23.30 21.42
N VAL A 44 7.92 21.98 21.23
CA VAL A 44 6.80 21.19 20.70
C VAL A 44 5.71 21.20 21.76
N ALA A 45 4.93 22.28 21.79
CA ALA A 45 3.65 22.26 22.47
C ALA A 45 2.82 21.20 21.76
N ALA A 46 2.32 20.21 22.51
CA ALA A 46 1.33 19.29 22.00
C ALA A 46 0.14 20.12 21.51
N ALA A 47 0.02 20.31 20.19
CA ALA A 47 -1.10 21.01 19.61
C ALA A 47 -2.35 20.18 19.94
N VAL A 48 -3.17 20.69 20.85
CA VAL A 48 -4.49 20.13 21.11
C VAL A 48 -5.34 20.49 19.90
N PHE A 49 -5.69 19.49 19.09
CA PHE A 49 -6.51 19.65 17.88
C PHE A 49 -7.98 19.90 18.26
N ASP A 50 -8.29 21.06 18.85
CA ASP A 50 -9.65 21.40 19.32
C ASP A 50 -10.54 22.00 18.21
N ASN A 51 -9.94 22.51 17.15
CA ASN A 51 -10.70 23.00 15.99
C ASN A 51 -11.12 21.81 15.12
N GLN A 52 -12.34 21.78 14.58
CA GLN A 52 -12.77 20.80 13.57
C GLN A 52 -12.50 21.27 12.12
N ASN A 53 -12.03 22.51 11.95
CA ASN A 53 -11.63 23.05 10.65
C ASN A 53 -10.17 22.71 10.35
N ARG A 54 -9.90 22.23 9.14
CA ARG A 54 -8.56 21.92 8.62
C ARG A 54 -8.37 22.60 7.28
N GLU A 55 -7.15 23.07 7.00
CA GLU A 55 -6.84 23.64 5.70
C GLU A 55 -6.80 22.53 4.64
N TYR A 56 -6.22 21.38 5.01
CA TYR A 56 -6.13 20.19 4.16
C TYR A 56 -6.66 18.98 4.89
N VAL A 57 -7.53 18.20 4.23
CA VAL A 57 -7.96 16.88 4.72
C VAL A 57 -7.66 15.84 3.66
N ILE A 58 -6.91 14.80 4.03
CA ILE A 58 -6.72 13.59 3.22
C ILE A 58 -7.68 12.52 3.74
N VAL A 59 -8.50 11.94 2.87
CA VAL A 59 -9.36 10.79 3.20
C VAL A 59 -8.73 9.51 2.65
N GLY A 60 -8.50 8.54 3.51
CA GLY A 60 -7.72 7.34 3.25
C GLY A 60 -6.33 7.43 3.87
N GLY A 61 -5.92 6.39 4.61
CA GLY A 61 -4.59 6.29 5.24
C GLY A 61 -3.61 5.40 4.46
N GLY A 62 -3.74 5.33 3.13
CA GLY A 62 -2.96 4.43 2.28
C GLY A 62 -1.61 4.99 1.82
N ASN A 63 -0.98 4.31 0.87
CA ASN A 63 0.33 4.71 0.32
C ASN A 63 0.30 6.15 -0.24
N ALA A 64 -0.72 6.50 -1.04
CA ALA A 64 -0.89 7.85 -1.57
C ALA A 64 -0.97 8.92 -0.47
N ALA A 65 -1.65 8.63 0.64
CA ALA A 65 -1.77 9.56 1.77
C ALA A 65 -0.43 9.82 2.47
N GLY A 66 0.36 8.78 2.73
CA GLY A 66 1.69 8.95 3.34
C GLY A 66 2.67 9.72 2.46
N TYR A 67 2.58 9.56 1.14
CA TYR A 67 3.39 10.35 0.21
C TYR A 67 2.88 11.79 0.06
N ALA A 68 1.56 12.01 0.08
CA ALA A 68 0.98 13.36 0.10
C ALA A 68 1.39 14.12 1.39
N ALA A 69 1.31 13.46 2.55
CA ALA A 69 1.73 14.02 3.83
C ALA A 69 3.22 14.41 3.81
N ARG A 70 4.09 13.55 3.25
CA ARG A 70 5.50 13.89 3.03
C ARG A 70 5.66 15.17 2.21
N THR A 71 4.94 15.27 1.09
CA THR A 71 5.04 16.45 0.21
C THR A 71 4.53 17.71 0.89
N PHE A 72 3.47 17.65 1.71
CA PHE A 72 3.05 18.80 2.53
C PHE A 72 4.12 19.22 3.54
N VAL A 73 4.81 18.28 4.19
CA VAL A 73 5.92 18.56 5.11
C VAL A 73 7.10 19.19 4.38
N GLU A 74 7.49 18.66 3.22
CA GLU A 74 8.57 19.20 2.39
C GLU A 74 8.33 20.66 1.97
N HIS A 75 7.06 21.07 1.84
CA HIS A 75 6.67 22.44 1.52
C HIS A 75 6.35 23.32 2.74
N GLY A 76 6.47 22.79 3.97
CA GLY A 76 6.18 23.55 5.19
C GLY A 76 4.69 23.88 5.39
N MET A 77 3.79 23.07 4.82
CA MET A 77 2.35 23.29 4.80
C MET A 77 1.55 22.30 5.66
N ALA A 78 2.23 21.40 6.38
CA ALA A 78 1.58 20.36 7.19
C ALA A 78 1.16 20.82 8.60
N ASP A 79 2.06 21.49 9.32
CA ASP A 79 1.94 21.78 10.76
C ASP A 79 0.65 22.53 11.13
N GLY A 80 -0.22 21.85 11.89
CA GLY A 80 -1.53 22.34 12.35
C GLY A 80 -2.59 22.49 11.25
N ARG A 81 -2.24 22.17 10.00
CA ARG A 81 -3.05 22.45 8.81
C ARG A 81 -3.59 21.19 8.14
N LEU A 82 -2.84 20.09 8.24
CA LEU A 82 -3.17 18.81 7.61
C LEU A 82 -3.81 17.82 8.61
N CYS A 83 -4.91 17.22 8.19
CA CYS A 83 -5.51 16.05 8.84
C CYS A 83 -5.60 14.88 7.87
N ILE A 84 -5.35 13.67 8.35
CA ILE A 84 -5.58 12.42 7.63
C ILE A 84 -6.69 11.65 8.33
N VAL A 85 -7.70 11.21 7.59
CA VAL A 85 -8.78 10.35 8.10
C VAL A 85 -8.60 8.95 7.52
N SER A 86 -8.39 7.96 8.38
CA SER A 86 -8.12 6.58 8.01
C SER A 86 -9.11 5.63 8.65
N LYS A 87 -9.53 4.62 7.88
CA LYS A 87 -10.28 3.47 8.42
C LYS A 87 -9.38 2.45 9.13
N GLU A 88 -8.06 2.49 8.85
CA GLU A 88 -7.10 1.54 9.40
C GLU A 88 -6.54 2.07 10.74
N ALA A 89 -6.16 1.17 11.65
CA ALA A 89 -5.67 1.50 13.00
C ALA A 89 -4.18 1.92 13.06
N VAL A 90 -3.54 2.08 11.89
CA VAL A 90 -2.09 2.29 11.78
C VAL A 90 -1.76 3.43 10.81
N PRO A 91 -0.60 4.11 10.98
CA PRO A 91 -0.13 5.09 10.01
C PRO A 91 0.06 4.50 8.60
N PRO A 92 0.05 5.33 7.55
CA PRO A 92 0.34 4.91 6.18
C PRO A 92 1.57 4.00 6.04
N TYR A 93 1.45 2.98 5.18
CA TYR A 93 2.49 1.97 4.99
C TYR A 93 2.64 1.51 3.54
N GLU A 94 3.75 0.81 3.28
CA GLU A 94 4.07 0.20 2.00
C GLU A 94 3.25 -1.07 1.78
N ARG A 95 2.01 -0.90 1.30
CA ARG A 95 1.05 -1.98 1.03
C ARG A 95 1.62 -3.18 0.23
N PRO A 96 2.55 -3.01 -0.74
CA PRO A 96 3.17 -4.16 -1.43
C PRO A 96 3.92 -5.14 -0.52
N ALA A 97 4.26 -4.77 0.72
CA ALA A 97 4.88 -5.68 1.68
C ALA A 97 3.93 -6.79 2.15
N LEU A 98 2.61 -6.53 2.14
CA LEU A 98 1.59 -7.41 2.73
C LEU A 98 1.50 -8.78 2.05
N THR A 99 1.79 -8.87 0.76
CA THR A 99 1.82 -10.14 -0.01
C THR A 99 3.24 -10.69 -0.21
N LYS A 100 4.25 -10.05 0.40
CA LYS A 100 5.67 -10.39 0.25
C LYS A 100 6.28 -10.70 1.61
N GLY A 101 7.19 -9.84 2.08
CA GLY A 101 7.93 -10.05 3.33
C GLY A 101 7.02 -10.20 4.56
N TYR A 102 5.79 -9.67 4.53
CA TYR A 102 4.84 -9.85 5.63
C TYR A 102 4.40 -11.31 5.79
N LEU A 103 4.24 -12.03 4.68
CA LEU A 103 3.79 -13.42 4.66
C LEU A 103 4.93 -14.41 4.82
N PHE A 104 6.15 -13.98 5.09
CA PHE A 104 7.24 -14.92 5.33
C PHE A 104 7.00 -15.74 6.62
N PRO A 105 7.44 -17.01 6.65
CA PRO A 105 7.47 -17.79 7.87
C PRO A 105 8.25 -17.10 9.00
N PRO A 106 7.95 -17.36 10.29
CA PRO A 106 8.60 -16.69 11.42
C PRO A 106 10.14 -16.77 11.41
N GLU A 107 10.71 -17.90 10.98
CA GLU A 107 12.14 -18.13 10.89
C GLU A 107 12.84 -17.30 9.79
N LYS A 108 12.06 -16.74 8.85
CA LYS A 108 12.54 -15.87 7.77
C LYS A 108 12.45 -14.38 8.10
N LYS A 109 12.20 -14.03 9.38
CA LYS A 109 12.13 -12.64 9.89
C LYS A 109 11.15 -11.79 9.08
N PRO A 110 9.84 -12.08 9.18
CA PRO A 110 8.85 -11.41 8.34
C PRO A 110 8.77 -9.91 8.63
N ALA A 111 8.42 -9.14 7.61
CA ALA A 111 8.23 -7.71 7.72
C ALA A 111 7.05 -7.41 8.65
N ARG A 112 7.25 -6.52 9.63
CA ARG A 112 6.20 -6.06 10.56
C ARG A 112 6.25 -4.54 10.68
N LEU A 113 5.11 -3.94 10.98
CA LEU A 113 5.09 -2.54 11.40
C LEU A 113 5.83 -2.40 12.74
N PRO A 114 6.56 -1.30 12.97
CA PRO A 114 6.62 -0.08 12.15
C PRO A 114 7.61 -0.13 10.97
N GLY A 115 8.23 -1.28 10.69
CA GLY A 115 9.36 -1.42 9.77
C GLY A 115 9.14 -0.92 8.33
N PHE A 116 7.91 -1.01 7.83
CA PHE A 116 7.53 -0.67 6.45
C PHE A 116 6.48 0.44 6.34
N HIS A 117 6.36 1.33 7.34
CA HIS A 117 5.64 2.59 7.14
C HIS A 117 6.24 3.37 5.96
N THR A 118 5.38 4.11 5.23
CA THR A 118 5.86 4.97 4.12
C THR A 118 6.91 5.95 4.64
N CYS A 119 7.92 6.36 3.90
CA CYS A 119 8.16 6.13 2.46
C CYS A 119 9.34 5.19 2.20
N VAL A 120 9.61 4.23 3.10
CA VAL A 120 10.81 3.38 2.99
C VAL A 120 10.82 2.55 1.70
N GLY A 121 9.65 2.27 1.11
CA GLY A 121 9.52 1.51 -0.13
C GLY A 121 9.97 2.26 -1.38
N SER A 122 10.34 3.54 -1.25
CA SER A 122 11.05 4.32 -2.28
C SER A 122 12.36 4.93 -1.76
N GLY A 123 12.91 4.40 -0.66
CA GLY A 123 14.13 4.93 -0.03
C GLY A 123 13.96 6.22 0.76
N GLY A 124 12.72 6.66 1.03
CA GLY A 124 12.45 7.83 1.86
C GLY A 124 12.51 7.54 3.36
N GLN A 125 12.40 8.59 4.18
CA GLN A 125 12.28 8.45 5.63
C GLN A 125 11.01 7.68 6.01
N ARG A 126 11.11 6.85 7.05
CA ARG A 126 9.99 6.17 7.68
C ARG A 126 9.13 7.17 8.48
N GLN A 127 7.83 7.17 8.23
CA GLN A 127 6.84 8.03 8.88
C GLN A 127 6.05 7.21 9.91
N THR A 128 6.58 7.10 11.13
CA THR A 128 5.86 6.46 12.26
C THR A 128 4.79 7.40 12.81
N ALA A 129 3.98 6.94 13.77
CA ALA A 129 2.99 7.79 14.45
C ALA A 129 3.63 9.04 15.07
N GLU A 130 4.85 8.91 15.62
CA GLU A 130 5.63 10.01 16.17
C GLU A 130 5.99 11.04 15.09
N TRP A 131 6.35 10.59 13.88
CA TRP A 131 6.68 11.49 12.77
C TRP A 131 5.48 12.38 12.40
N TYR A 132 4.26 11.84 12.35
CA TYR A 132 3.07 12.65 12.08
C TYR A 132 2.84 13.69 13.19
N LYS A 133 2.97 13.27 14.45
CA LYS A 133 2.84 14.16 15.62
C LYS A 133 3.88 15.28 15.62
N GLU A 134 5.14 14.96 15.34
CA GLU A 134 6.25 15.94 15.29
C GLU A 134 6.09 16.96 14.17
N ASN A 135 5.40 16.59 13.08
CA ASN A 135 5.08 17.48 11.96
C ASN A 135 3.72 18.17 12.10
N GLY A 136 3.07 18.08 13.26
CA GLY A 136 1.79 18.73 13.54
C GLY A 136 0.63 18.20 12.68
N ILE A 137 0.71 16.96 12.21
CA ILE A 137 -0.32 16.30 11.41
C ILE A 137 -1.22 15.48 12.34
N GLU A 138 -2.51 15.76 12.31
CA GLU A 138 -3.49 14.91 12.98
C GLU A 138 -3.84 13.71 12.11
N VAL A 139 -3.85 12.50 12.69
CA VAL A 139 -4.35 11.31 12.01
C VAL A 139 -5.50 10.73 12.83
N LEU A 140 -6.69 10.72 12.25
CA LEU A 140 -7.87 10.08 12.80
C LEU A 140 -7.91 8.63 12.32
N TYR A 141 -7.58 7.71 13.22
CA TYR A 141 -7.61 6.27 12.95
C TYR A 141 -8.99 5.67 13.22
N GLU A 142 -9.28 4.56 12.54
CA GLU A 142 -10.50 3.77 12.73
C GLU A 142 -11.80 4.59 12.63
N ASP A 143 -11.77 5.67 11.85
CA ASP A 143 -12.88 6.61 11.76
C ASP A 143 -13.18 6.97 10.29
N PRO A 144 -13.62 5.99 9.47
CA PRO A 144 -13.92 6.21 8.06
C PRO A 144 -14.91 7.37 7.84
N VAL A 145 -14.75 8.06 6.71
CA VAL A 145 -15.72 9.05 6.24
C VAL A 145 -16.94 8.32 5.66
N GLU A 146 -18.13 8.68 6.14
CA GLU A 146 -19.41 8.08 5.71
C GLU A 146 -20.26 9.04 4.88
N ALA A 147 -20.04 10.35 5.01
CA ALA A 147 -20.72 11.35 4.19
C ALA A 147 -19.82 12.55 3.91
N PHE A 148 -20.06 13.21 2.77
CA PHE A 148 -19.46 14.50 2.44
C PHE A 148 -20.52 15.47 1.90
N ASP A 149 -20.28 16.75 2.11
CA ASP A 149 -21.02 17.83 1.47
C ASP A 149 -20.02 18.81 0.83
N GLY A 150 -19.99 18.82 -0.50
CA GLY A 150 -19.11 19.70 -1.28
C GLY A 150 -19.52 21.18 -1.24
N LYS A 151 -20.78 21.50 -0.92
CA LYS A 151 -21.26 22.89 -0.83
C LYS A 151 -20.84 23.53 0.49
N THR A 152 -20.97 22.79 1.59
CA THR A 152 -20.58 23.25 2.92
C THR A 152 -19.11 22.97 3.26
N GLN A 153 -18.41 22.22 2.38
CA GLN A 153 -17.04 21.76 2.53
C GLN A 153 -16.84 20.97 3.83
N THR A 154 -17.72 20.02 4.08
CA THR A 154 -17.71 19.20 5.28
C THR A 154 -17.64 17.71 4.99
N LEU A 155 -17.04 16.96 5.93
CA LEU A 155 -17.05 15.51 6.01
C LEU A 155 -17.70 15.09 7.32
N LYS A 156 -18.41 13.97 7.30
CA LYS A 156 -18.87 13.29 8.51
C LYS A 156 -18.21 11.93 8.60
N THR A 157 -17.56 11.66 9.73
CA THR A 157 -16.97 10.34 10.02
C THR A 157 -17.94 9.43 10.74
N SER A 158 -17.62 8.13 10.82
CA SER A 158 -18.42 7.12 11.50
C SER A 158 -18.62 7.38 13.00
N SER A 159 -17.65 8.03 13.66
CA SER A 159 -17.78 8.46 15.06
C SER A 159 -18.72 9.66 15.24
N GLY A 160 -19.20 10.24 14.14
CA GLY A 160 -20.05 11.42 14.13
C GLY A 160 -19.29 12.74 14.13
N LYS A 161 -17.95 12.74 14.07
CA LYS A 161 -17.18 13.99 13.92
C LYS A 161 -17.52 14.64 12.59
N ILE A 162 -17.65 15.96 12.62
CA ILE A 162 -17.79 16.79 11.43
C ILE A 162 -16.47 17.50 11.23
N LEU A 163 -15.88 17.40 10.04
CA LEU A 163 -14.64 18.10 9.70
C LEU A 163 -14.92 19.07 8.58
N LYS A 164 -14.51 20.33 8.74
CA LYS A 164 -14.52 21.30 7.64
C LYS A 164 -13.15 21.32 6.97
N TYR A 165 -13.12 21.41 5.65
CA TYR A 165 -11.87 21.44 4.89
C TYR A 165 -11.75 22.68 4.01
N GLY A 166 -10.52 23.17 3.83
CA GLY A 166 -10.18 24.10 2.76
C GLY A 166 -9.99 23.36 1.42
N SER A 167 -9.20 22.28 1.44
CA SER A 167 -9.02 21.34 0.33
C SER A 167 -9.16 19.89 0.81
N LEU A 168 -9.86 19.08 0.01
CA LEU A 168 -10.11 17.66 0.26
C LEU A 168 -9.34 16.81 -0.74
N ILE A 169 -8.53 15.88 -0.26
CA ILE A 169 -7.77 14.93 -1.08
C ILE A 169 -8.30 13.52 -0.83
N ILE A 170 -8.98 12.96 -1.82
CA ILE A 170 -9.55 11.61 -1.77
C ILE A 170 -8.48 10.59 -2.19
N SER A 171 -8.08 9.73 -1.27
CA SER A 171 -7.04 8.71 -1.44
C SER A 171 -7.49 7.33 -0.91
N THR A 172 -8.78 7.06 -1.04
CA THR A 172 -9.48 5.87 -0.51
C THR A 172 -9.06 4.56 -1.19
N GLY A 173 -8.34 4.65 -2.31
CA GLY A 173 -7.80 3.50 -3.04
C GLY A 173 -8.90 2.54 -3.53
N CYS A 174 -8.60 1.25 -3.52
CA CYS A 174 -9.56 0.18 -3.83
C CYS A 174 -9.91 -0.70 -2.62
N ALA A 175 -11.05 -1.40 -2.71
CA ALA A 175 -11.43 -2.55 -1.91
C ALA A 175 -11.24 -3.85 -2.70
N ALA A 176 -10.81 -4.93 -2.03
CA ALA A 176 -10.73 -6.25 -2.66
C ALA A 176 -12.12 -6.74 -3.08
N ALA A 177 -12.23 -7.34 -4.26
CA ALA A 177 -13.46 -8.01 -4.68
C ALA A 177 -13.68 -9.26 -3.84
N ARG A 178 -14.91 -9.43 -3.35
CA ARG A 178 -15.30 -10.53 -2.45
C ARG A 178 -16.19 -11.56 -3.17
N LEU A 179 -16.03 -12.83 -2.81
CA LEU A 179 -17.00 -13.86 -3.15
C LEU A 179 -18.27 -13.65 -2.31
N PRO A 180 -19.47 -13.91 -2.86
CA PRO A 180 -20.70 -13.88 -2.08
C PRO A 180 -20.69 -14.86 -0.90
N GLU A 181 -21.26 -14.46 0.24
CA GLU A 181 -21.48 -15.33 1.42
C GLU A 181 -22.23 -16.62 1.04
N LYS A 182 -23.26 -16.52 0.18
CA LYS A 182 -24.03 -17.68 -0.28
C LYS A 182 -23.22 -18.76 -1.02
N ILE A 183 -21.99 -18.46 -1.45
CA ILE A 183 -21.07 -19.43 -2.05
C ILE A 183 -19.87 -19.73 -1.14
N GLY A 184 -19.95 -19.38 0.14
CA GLY A 184 -18.93 -19.61 1.16
C GLY A 184 -17.84 -18.54 1.23
N GLY A 185 -18.08 -17.34 0.68
CA GLY A 185 -17.07 -16.27 0.60
C GLY A 185 -16.60 -15.68 1.94
N ASP A 186 -17.28 -16.02 3.02
CA ASP A 186 -17.04 -15.58 4.41
C ASP A 186 -16.80 -16.75 5.38
N LEU A 187 -16.66 -17.98 4.87
CA LEU A 187 -16.35 -19.13 5.70
C LEU A 187 -15.02 -18.92 6.46
N PRO A 188 -14.94 -19.35 7.73
CA PRO A 188 -13.67 -19.38 8.45
C PRO A 188 -12.59 -20.13 7.66
N GLY A 189 -11.44 -19.50 7.46
CA GLY A 189 -10.35 -20.02 6.61
C GLY A 189 -10.37 -19.50 5.17
N VAL A 190 -11.38 -18.70 4.78
CA VAL A 190 -11.37 -17.91 3.55
C VAL A 190 -10.81 -16.52 3.86
N HIS A 191 -9.75 -16.15 3.14
CA HIS A 191 -9.01 -14.91 3.34
C HIS A 191 -9.02 -14.05 2.08
N TYR A 192 -8.99 -12.74 2.32
CA TYR A 192 -8.68 -11.73 1.34
C TYR A 192 -7.39 -11.04 1.80
N ILE A 193 -6.74 -10.27 0.92
CA ILE A 193 -5.58 -9.49 1.34
C ILE A 193 -5.58 -8.11 0.70
N ARG A 194 -5.97 -7.10 1.49
CA ARG A 194 -5.90 -5.70 1.09
C ARG A 194 -5.17 -4.85 2.12
N ASP A 195 -5.43 -5.05 3.40
CA ASP A 195 -4.84 -4.29 4.50
C ASP A 195 -4.08 -5.17 5.51
N VAL A 196 -3.51 -4.53 6.55
CA VAL A 196 -2.66 -5.25 7.53
C VAL A 196 -3.48 -6.24 8.37
N ALA A 197 -4.75 -5.95 8.65
CA ALA A 197 -5.62 -6.85 9.40
C ALA A 197 -5.94 -8.12 8.60
N ASP A 198 -6.20 -7.97 7.30
CA ASP A 198 -6.30 -9.10 6.39
C ASP A 198 -5.01 -9.95 6.39
N ALA A 199 -3.84 -9.30 6.33
CA ALA A 199 -2.55 -9.97 6.31
C ALA A 199 -2.23 -10.72 7.62
N ASP A 200 -2.58 -10.14 8.78
CA ASP A 200 -2.47 -10.79 10.09
C ASP A 200 -3.36 -12.03 10.19
N SER A 201 -4.61 -11.91 9.73
CA SER A 201 -5.55 -13.02 9.64
C SER A 201 -5.00 -14.15 8.77
N LEU A 202 -4.43 -13.82 7.60
CA LEU A 202 -3.84 -14.80 6.70
C LEU A 202 -2.64 -15.51 7.32
N VAL A 203 -1.68 -14.78 7.92
CA VAL A 203 -0.49 -15.38 8.56
C VAL A 203 -0.89 -16.37 9.66
N SER A 204 -1.93 -16.07 10.44
CA SER A 204 -2.45 -16.98 11.47
C SER A 204 -2.95 -18.31 10.89
N SER A 205 -3.55 -18.29 9.71
CA SER A 205 -4.00 -19.49 8.99
C SER A 205 -2.84 -20.23 8.32
N LEU A 206 -1.88 -19.52 7.70
CA LEU A 206 -0.71 -20.12 7.05
C LEU A 206 0.09 -21.01 8.03
N GLY A 207 0.20 -20.62 9.30
CA GLY A 207 0.91 -21.42 10.32
C GLY A 207 0.21 -22.73 10.73
N LYS A 208 -1.02 -22.98 10.28
CA LYS A 208 -1.83 -24.16 10.63
C LYS A 208 -2.28 -24.95 9.40
N ALA A 209 -2.24 -24.33 8.23
CA ALA A 209 -2.71 -24.89 6.98
C ALA A 209 -1.89 -26.10 6.56
N LYS A 210 -2.50 -26.97 5.74
CA LYS A 210 -1.82 -28.02 4.99
C LYS A 210 -2.09 -27.90 3.51
N LYS A 211 -3.32 -27.53 3.14
CA LYS A 211 -3.79 -27.39 1.76
C LYS A 211 -4.34 -25.99 1.51
N ILE A 212 -3.71 -25.27 0.61
CA ILE A 212 -4.09 -23.92 0.20
C ILE A 212 -4.66 -23.93 -1.21
N VAL A 213 -5.82 -23.28 -1.36
CA VAL A 213 -6.34 -22.87 -2.66
C VAL A 213 -6.26 -21.35 -2.79
N VAL A 214 -5.62 -20.88 -3.87
CA VAL A 214 -5.62 -19.48 -4.27
C VAL A 214 -6.58 -19.30 -5.45
N ILE A 215 -7.58 -18.45 -5.28
CA ILE A 215 -8.58 -18.14 -6.32
C ILE A 215 -8.18 -16.82 -7.00
N GLY A 216 -7.72 -16.93 -8.24
CA GLY A 216 -7.31 -15.81 -9.09
C GLY A 216 -5.85 -15.88 -9.54
N GLY A 217 -5.62 -15.78 -10.85
CA GLY A 217 -4.30 -15.86 -11.49
C GLY A 217 -3.60 -14.52 -11.68
N GLY A 218 -3.99 -13.48 -10.93
CA GLY A 218 -3.34 -12.16 -10.95
C GLY A 218 -2.08 -12.09 -10.06
N TYR A 219 -1.42 -10.94 -10.03
CA TYR A 219 -0.17 -10.78 -9.30
C TYR A 219 -0.32 -11.02 -7.78
N ILE A 220 -1.48 -10.67 -7.19
CA ILE A 220 -1.77 -10.96 -5.79
C ILE A 220 -1.82 -12.48 -5.55
N GLY A 221 -2.56 -13.21 -6.37
CA GLY A 221 -2.67 -14.67 -6.24
C GLY A 221 -1.33 -15.36 -6.41
N MET A 222 -0.55 -14.93 -7.40
CA MET A 222 0.82 -15.40 -7.61
C MET A 222 1.73 -15.12 -6.40
N GLU A 223 1.78 -13.89 -5.90
CA GLU A 223 2.63 -13.54 -4.75
C GLU A 223 2.25 -14.31 -3.48
N VAL A 224 0.96 -14.51 -3.21
CA VAL A 224 0.51 -15.32 -2.06
C VAL A 224 0.86 -16.79 -2.24
N ALA A 225 0.70 -17.35 -3.45
CA ALA A 225 1.09 -18.74 -3.71
C ALA A 225 2.60 -18.94 -3.55
N ALA A 226 3.43 -17.99 -4.00
CA ALA A 226 4.86 -18.02 -3.77
C ALA A 226 5.21 -17.91 -2.29
N ALA A 227 4.48 -17.08 -1.52
CA ALA A 227 4.64 -17.05 -0.07
C ALA A 227 4.29 -18.41 0.56
N ALA A 228 3.19 -19.04 0.16
CA ALA A 228 2.76 -20.36 0.64
C ALA A 228 3.77 -21.48 0.36
N CYS A 229 4.51 -21.42 -0.76
CA CYS A 229 5.66 -22.29 -1.00
C CYS A 229 6.72 -22.17 0.11
N GLY A 230 6.98 -20.95 0.60
CA GLY A 230 7.90 -20.71 1.72
C GLY A 230 7.47 -21.36 3.03
N TRP A 231 6.17 -21.63 3.20
CA TRP A 231 5.60 -22.38 4.33
C TRP A 231 5.53 -23.90 4.08
N ASN A 232 5.99 -24.39 2.92
CA ASN A 232 5.89 -25.79 2.48
C ASN A 232 4.44 -26.33 2.42
N LEU A 233 3.50 -25.52 1.95
CA LEU A 233 2.07 -25.87 1.88
C LEU A 233 1.69 -26.44 0.51
N ASP A 234 0.78 -27.43 0.48
CA ASP A 234 0.22 -27.96 -0.76
C ASP A 234 -0.68 -26.90 -1.40
N THR A 235 -0.19 -26.24 -2.44
CA THR A 235 -0.76 -25.01 -2.98
C THR A 235 -1.32 -25.23 -4.38
N THR A 236 -2.59 -24.90 -4.58
CA THR A 236 -3.26 -24.92 -5.88
C THR A 236 -3.80 -23.55 -6.24
N ILE A 237 -3.51 -23.05 -7.44
CA ILE A 237 -4.08 -21.81 -7.97
C ILE A 237 -5.18 -22.16 -8.98
N ILE A 238 -6.36 -21.56 -8.79
CA ILE A 238 -7.55 -21.76 -9.62
C ILE A 238 -7.93 -20.44 -10.27
N PHE A 239 -8.08 -20.40 -11.59
CA PHE A 239 -8.51 -19.20 -12.31
C PHE A 239 -9.18 -19.50 -13.65
N PRO A 240 -10.06 -18.61 -14.14
CA PRO A 240 -10.85 -18.86 -15.35
C PRO A 240 -10.09 -18.64 -16.65
N GLU A 241 -8.98 -17.92 -16.65
CA GLU A 241 -8.23 -17.60 -17.86
C GLU A 241 -7.30 -18.75 -18.31
N ASP A 242 -6.82 -18.67 -19.56
CA ASP A 242 -5.93 -19.70 -20.15
C ASP A 242 -4.51 -19.68 -19.57
N HIS A 243 -4.12 -18.53 -19.01
CA HIS A 243 -2.82 -18.32 -18.39
C HIS A 243 -2.86 -17.24 -17.30
N ILE A 244 -1.89 -17.29 -16.38
CA ILE A 244 -1.70 -16.28 -15.34
C ILE A 244 -1.42 -14.87 -15.91
N MET A 245 -1.72 -13.85 -15.12
CA MET A 245 -1.51 -12.43 -15.47
C MET A 245 -2.08 -12.04 -16.84
N PRO A 246 -3.35 -12.40 -17.16
CA PRO A 246 -3.93 -12.28 -18.50
C PRO A 246 -4.03 -10.84 -19.02
N ARG A 247 -3.98 -9.84 -18.13
CA ARG A 247 -4.03 -8.41 -18.50
C ARG A 247 -2.67 -7.80 -18.84
N LEU A 248 -1.57 -8.55 -18.67
CA LEU A 248 -0.21 -8.01 -18.86
C LEU A 248 0.73 -9.00 -19.54
N PHE A 249 0.74 -10.26 -19.13
CA PHE A 249 1.67 -11.24 -19.67
C PHE A 249 1.21 -11.73 -21.03
N THR A 250 2.17 -11.96 -21.93
CA THR A 250 1.94 -12.78 -23.11
C THR A 250 1.89 -14.25 -22.71
N PRO A 251 1.27 -15.14 -23.51
CA PRO A 251 1.22 -16.58 -23.20
C PRO A 251 2.59 -17.21 -22.99
N SER A 252 3.60 -16.79 -23.77
CA SER A 252 4.97 -17.32 -23.65
C SER A 252 5.67 -16.87 -22.38
N LEU A 253 5.39 -15.67 -21.89
CA LEU A 253 5.90 -15.19 -20.60
C LEU A 253 5.18 -15.88 -19.44
N ALA A 254 3.85 -15.98 -19.52
CA ALA A 254 3.04 -16.66 -18.53
C ALA A 254 3.48 -18.12 -18.35
N LYS A 255 3.69 -18.86 -19.45
CA LYS A 255 4.19 -20.24 -19.42
C LYS A 255 5.49 -20.38 -18.62
N LYS A 256 6.46 -19.48 -18.78
CA LYS A 256 7.72 -19.53 -18.02
C LYS A 256 7.52 -19.39 -16.52
N TYR A 257 6.57 -18.54 -16.11
CA TYR A 257 6.23 -18.39 -14.70
C TYR A 257 5.41 -19.57 -14.18
N GLU A 258 4.46 -20.11 -14.97
CA GLU A 258 3.74 -21.33 -14.61
C GLU A 258 4.72 -22.49 -14.37
N GLU A 259 5.65 -22.72 -15.28
CA GLU A 259 6.72 -23.74 -15.13
C GLU A 259 7.56 -23.50 -13.88
N LEU A 260 7.91 -22.25 -13.55
CA LEU A 260 8.65 -21.91 -12.33
C LEU A 260 7.84 -22.25 -11.07
N TYR A 261 6.54 -21.95 -11.05
CA TYR A 261 5.66 -22.23 -9.93
C TYR A 261 5.46 -23.75 -9.76
N GLU A 262 5.27 -24.48 -10.86
CA GLU A 262 5.17 -25.95 -10.86
C GLU A 262 6.45 -26.61 -10.36
N GLN A 263 7.62 -26.11 -10.74
CA GLN A 263 8.92 -26.56 -10.20
C GLN A 263 9.04 -26.37 -8.69
N ASN A 264 8.29 -25.42 -8.12
CA ASN A 264 8.20 -25.18 -6.67
C ASN A 264 6.97 -25.85 -6.03
N GLY A 265 6.33 -26.79 -6.73
CA GLY A 265 5.25 -27.62 -6.19
C GLY A 265 3.85 -27.01 -6.25
N VAL A 266 3.69 -25.85 -6.89
CA VAL A 266 2.36 -25.24 -7.07
C VAL A 266 1.61 -25.94 -8.20
N LYS A 267 0.33 -26.23 -7.98
CA LYS A 267 -0.58 -26.81 -8.97
C LYS A 267 -1.45 -25.73 -9.59
N PHE A 268 -1.81 -25.89 -10.86
CA PHE A 268 -2.69 -24.98 -11.57
C PHE A 268 -3.97 -25.68 -12.03
N VAL A 269 -5.11 -25.03 -11.81
CA VAL A 269 -6.39 -25.38 -12.40
C VAL A 269 -6.87 -24.19 -13.23
N LYS A 270 -6.55 -24.21 -14.53
CA LYS A 270 -6.81 -23.14 -15.50
C LYS A 270 -8.16 -23.36 -16.19
N GLY A 271 -8.75 -22.31 -16.75
CA GLY A 271 -10.05 -22.41 -17.41
C GLY A 271 -11.21 -22.79 -16.46
N ALA A 272 -11.02 -22.61 -15.15
CA ALA A 272 -11.95 -23.10 -14.14
C ALA A 272 -12.63 -21.96 -13.38
N LEU A 273 -13.92 -22.15 -13.10
CA LEU A 273 -14.74 -21.25 -12.30
C LEU A 273 -15.15 -21.92 -11.00
N ILE A 274 -15.04 -21.18 -9.90
CA ILE A 274 -15.55 -21.59 -8.59
C ILE A 274 -17.09 -21.57 -8.64
N ASP A 275 -17.70 -22.66 -8.21
CA ASP A 275 -19.13 -22.74 -7.94
C ASP A 275 -19.43 -22.31 -6.50
N LYS A 276 -18.81 -22.98 -5.53
CA LYS A 276 -18.92 -22.69 -4.09
C LYS A 276 -17.73 -23.20 -3.30
N LEU A 277 -17.59 -22.72 -2.07
CA LEU A 277 -16.69 -23.25 -1.07
C LEU A 277 -17.50 -24.03 -0.04
N ASP A 278 -17.12 -25.27 0.22
CA ASP A 278 -17.83 -26.14 1.17
C ASP A 278 -17.19 -26.10 2.55
N ALA A 279 -18.04 -26.03 3.58
CA ALA A 279 -17.64 -26.09 4.98
C ALA A 279 -17.45 -27.55 5.44
N GLY A 280 -16.39 -27.80 6.20
CA GLY A 280 -16.17 -29.05 6.91
C GLY A 280 -17.03 -29.17 8.17
N SER A 281 -16.86 -30.27 8.90
CA SER A 281 -17.60 -30.54 10.15
C SER A 281 -17.33 -29.53 11.26
N ASP A 282 -16.21 -28.81 11.20
CA ASP A 282 -15.83 -27.74 12.12
C ASP A 282 -16.32 -26.35 11.68
N GLY A 283 -17.09 -26.28 10.58
CA GLY A 283 -17.60 -25.05 9.99
C GLY A 283 -16.58 -24.23 9.22
N ARG A 284 -15.33 -24.68 9.09
CA ARG A 284 -14.28 -24.01 8.30
C ARG A 284 -14.32 -24.47 6.85
N VAL A 285 -13.72 -23.70 5.94
CA VAL A 285 -13.55 -24.15 4.56
C VAL A 285 -12.79 -25.48 4.51
N SER A 286 -13.27 -26.39 3.66
CA SER A 286 -12.72 -27.74 3.49
C SER A 286 -12.43 -28.08 2.02
N SER A 287 -13.13 -27.43 1.08
CA SER A 287 -12.89 -27.61 -0.34
C SER A 287 -13.46 -26.46 -1.18
N ALA A 288 -12.91 -26.32 -2.39
CA ALA A 288 -13.47 -25.53 -3.47
C ALA A 288 -14.14 -26.46 -4.49
N ILE A 289 -15.42 -26.20 -4.77
CA ILE A 289 -16.21 -26.90 -5.77
C ILE A 289 -16.19 -26.07 -7.04
N LEU A 290 -15.84 -26.69 -8.15
CA LEU A 290 -15.78 -26.05 -9.46
C LEU A 290 -17.08 -26.24 -10.23
N LYS A 291 -17.34 -25.37 -11.20
CA LYS A 291 -18.56 -25.41 -12.04
C LYS A 291 -18.72 -26.70 -12.85
N ASP A 292 -17.64 -27.43 -13.11
CA ASP A 292 -17.65 -28.74 -13.77
C ASP A 292 -17.91 -29.91 -12.80
N GLY A 293 -18.07 -29.64 -11.49
CA GLY A 293 -18.26 -30.63 -10.44
C GLY A 293 -16.96 -31.14 -9.81
N SER A 294 -15.80 -30.73 -10.31
CA SER A 294 -14.50 -31.08 -9.71
C SER A 294 -14.36 -30.49 -8.31
N VAL A 295 -13.66 -31.21 -7.43
CA VAL A 295 -13.44 -30.82 -6.02
C VAL A 295 -11.95 -30.67 -5.76
N VAL A 296 -11.56 -29.53 -5.18
CA VAL A 296 -10.20 -29.26 -4.73
C VAL A 296 -10.20 -29.05 -3.22
N GLU A 297 -9.61 -29.98 -2.46
CA GLU A 297 -9.54 -29.89 -1.01
C GLU A 297 -8.66 -28.71 -0.55
N ALA A 298 -9.13 -27.96 0.46
CA ALA A 298 -8.43 -26.81 1.00
C ALA A 298 -8.87 -26.54 2.45
N ASP A 299 -7.91 -26.38 3.36
CA ASP A 299 -8.17 -25.94 4.74
C ASP A 299 -7.95 -24.42 4.93
N THR A 300 -7.37 -23.77 3.91
CA THR A 300 -7.24 -22.32 3.78
C THR A 300 -7.43 -21.90 2.33
N VAL A 301 -8.25 -20.87 2.10
CA VAL A 301 -8.51 -20.30 0.78
C VAL A 301 -8.11 -18.84 0.77
N ILE A 302 -7.42 -18.38 -0.28
CA ILE A 302 -7.12 -16.96 -0.50
C ILE A 302 -7.77 -16.50 -1.79
N VAL A 303 -8.51 -15.39 -1.73
CA VAL A 303 -9.22 -14.83 -2.88
C VAL A 303 -8.51 -13.57 -3.37
N GLY A 304 -8.06 -13.61 -4.62
CA GLY A 304 -7.36 -12.54 -5.33
C GLY A 304 -7.96 -12.25 -6.70
N ILE A 305 -9.28 -12.03 -6.76
CA ILE A 305 -10.05 -11.88 -8.02
C ILE A 305 -10.17 -10.42 -8.50
N GLY A 306 -9.26 -9.55 -8.06
CA GLY A 306 -9.23 -8.12 -8.39
C GLY A 306 -9.77 -7.21 -7.30
N ALA A 307 -9.87 -5.93 -7.62
CA ALA A 307 -10.27 -4.87 -6.70
C ALA A 307 -11.19 -3.87 -7.41
N LYS A 308 -11.94 -3.10 -6.62
CA LYS A 308 -12.83 -2.02 -7.10
C LYS A 308 -12.44 -0.71 -6.43
N PRO A 309 -12.39 0.43 -7.17
CA PRO A 309 -12.11 1.72 -6.58
C PRO A 309 -13.17 2.08 -5.53
N SER A 310 -12.71 2.54 -4.36
CA SER A 310 -13.54 2.92 -3.22
C SER A 310 -14.03 4.35 -3.39
N VAL A 311 -15.00 4.55 -4.29
CA VAL A 311 -15.50 5.89 -4.63
C VAL A 311 -16.50 6.44 -3.63
N SER A 312 -17.14 5.59 -2.83
CA SER A 312 -18.11 6.03 -1.81
C SER A 312 -17.43 6.71 -0.62
N PRO A 313 -18.02 7.77 -0.02
CA PRO A 313 -19.29 8.44 -0.36
C PRO A 313 -19.16 9.57 -1.40
N PHE A 314 -18.09 9.57 -2.20
CA PHE A 314 -17.70 10.68 -3.06
C PHE A 314 -18.25 10.59 -4.49
N GLU A 315 -19.24 9.75 -4.78
CA GLU A 315 -19.75 9.56 -6.15
C GLU A 315 -20.19 10.88 -6.80
N ALA A 316 -20.69 11.83 -6.01
CA ALA A 316 -21.10 13.15 -6.46
C ALA A 316 -19.97 14.04 -7.01
N VAL A 317 -18.69 13.70 -6.79
CA VAL A 317 -17.56 14.44 -7.39
C VAL A 317 -17.33 14.10 -8.87
N GLY A 318 -18.01 13.07 -9.38
CA GLY A 318 -17.91 12.57 -10.74
C GLY A 318 -17.10 11.27 -10.81
N VAL A 319 -17.74 10.20 -11.27
CA VAL A 319 -17.11 8.88 -11.49
C VAL A 319 -17.05 8.61 -12.98
N ASN A 320 -15.84 8.31 -13.49
CA ASN A 320 -15.68 7.93 -14.88
C ASN A 320 -16.28 6.53 -15.10
N ILE A 321 -17.27 6.42 -15.99
CA ILE A 321 -18.01 5.17 -16.21
C ILE A 321 -17.21 4.12 -17.01
N GLU A 322 -16.22 4.54 -17.80
CA GLU A 322 -15.48 3.65 -18.70
C GLU A 322 -14.38 2.90 -17.96
N VAL A 323 -13.58 3.62 -17.15
CA VAL A 323 -12.45 3.04 -16.41
C VAL A 323 -12.72 2.87 -14.92
N GLY A 324 -13.87 3.35 -14.44
CA GLY A 324 -14.20 3.47 -13.01
C GLY A 324 -13.37 4.53 -12.31
N GLY A 325 -13.68 4.80 -11.04
CA GLY A 325 -12.93 5.76 -10.22
C GLY A 325 -13.37 7.22 -10.43
N ILE A 326 -12.87 8.10 -9.58
CA ILE A 326 -13.16 9.53 -9.58
C ILE A 326 -12.45 10.20 -10.75
N GLU A 327 -13.20 10.88 -11.61
CA GLU A 327 -12.64 11.59 -12.75
C GLU A 327 -11.90 12.85 -12.30
N VAL A 328 -10.67 13.00 -12.80
CA VAL A 328 -9.82 14.15 -12.48
C VAL A 328 -9.10 14.67 -13.71
N ASP A 329 -8.71 15.94 -13.65
CA ASP A 329 -7.85 16.53 -14.67
C ASP A 329 -6.36 16.20 -14.47
N SER A 330 -5.48 16.79 -15.30
CA SER A 330 -4.03 16.57 -15.22
C SER A 330 -3.36 17.12 -13.95
N MET A 331 -4.09 17.86 -13.12
CA MET A 331 -3.67 18.35 -11.80
C MET A 331 -4.36 17.57 -10.67
N PHE A 332 -5.05 16.47 -10.99
CA PHE A 332 -5.82 15.64 -10.07
C PHE A 332 -6.99 16.36 -9.39
N ARG A 333 -7.49 17.45 -10.00
CA ARG A 333 -8.71 18.15 -9.55
C ARG A 333 -9.93 17.41 -10.04
N THR A 334 -10.93 17.25 -9.18
CA THR A 334 -12.26 16.75 -9.57
C THR A 334 -13.09 17.86 -10.21
N SER A 335 -14.32 17.54 -10.60
CA SER A 335 -15.29 18.54 -11.09
C SER A 335 -15.74 19.55 -10.03
N ILE A 336 -15.56 19.23 -8.73
CA ILE A 336 -15.90 20.12 -7.62
C ILE A 336 -14.64 20.87 -7.16
N PRO A 337 -14.66 22.22 -7.10
CA PRO A 337 -13.54 23.02 -6.62
C PRO A 337 -13.05 22.58 -5.24
N SER A 338 -11.73 22.65 -5.05
CA SER A 338 -11.04 22.25 -3.82
C SER A 338 -11.15 20.77 -3.45
N ILE A 339 -11.68 19.91 -4.33
CA ILE A 339 -11.68 18.45 -4.15
C ILE A 339 -10.78 17.79 -5.20
N PHE A 340 -9.91 16.92 -4.73
CA PHE A 340 -8.89 16.22 -5.49
C PHE A 340 -9.01 14.70 -5.27
N ALA A 341 -8.50 13.89 -6.19
CA ALA A 341 -8.41 12.45 -6.00
C ALA A 341 -7.08 11.89 -6.53
N ILE A 342 -6.44 10.98 -5.78
CA ILE A 342 -5.10 10.45 -6.07
C ILE A 342 -5.01 8.93 -5.84
N GLY A 343 -4.02 8.29 -6.48
CA GLY A 343 -3.81 6.84 -6.38
C GLY A 343 -4.91 6.02 -7.09
N ASP A 344 -5.15 4.79 -6.62
CA ASP A 344 -5.99 3.81 -7.33
C ASP A 344 -7.43 4.28 -7.66
N VAL A 345 -7.94 5.27 -6.90
CA VAL A 345 -9.30 5.80 -7.07
C VAL A 345 -9.38 6.83 -8.21
N ALA A 346 -8.27 7.39 -8.68
CA ALA A 346 -8.26 8.46 -9.67
C ALA A 346 -8.29 7.91 -11.11
N ALA A 347 -9.29 8.34 -11.89
CA ALA A 347 -9.33 8.24 -13.34
C ALA A 347 -8.76 9.53 -13.94
N PHE A 348 -7.56 9.45 -14.49
CA PHE A 348 -6.77 10.63 -14.89
C PHE A 348 -6.37 10.56 -16.38
N PRO A 349 -6.09 11.72 -17.01
CA PRO A 349 -5.55 11.76 -18.36
C PRO A 349 -4.12 11.21 -18.40
N LEU A 350 -3.97 10.03 -19.00
CA LEU A 350 -2.67 9.41 -19.23
C LEU A 350 -2.07 9.95 -20.54
N LYS A 351 -1.42 11.13 -20.43
CA LYS A 351 -0.89 11.92 -21.54
C LYS A 351 -0.13 11.12 -22.60
N MET A 352 0.68 10.15 -22.21
CA MET A 352 1.51 9.37 -23.14
C MET A 352 0.70 8.51 -24.12
N TYR A 353 -0.58 8.23 -23.82
CA TYR A 353 -1.49 7.45 -24.66
C TYR A 353 -2.75 8.24 -25.04
N ASP A 354 -2.79 9.54 -24.74
CA ASP A 354 -3.92 10.44 -25.03
C ASP A 354 -5.30 9.85 -24.69
N ARG A 355 -5.43 9.28 -23.48
CA ARG A 355 -6.66 8.65 -23.01
C ARG A 355 -6.83 8.83 -21.51
N ILE A 356 -8.06 8.70 -21.03
CA ILE A 356 -8.32 8.51 -19.60
C ILE A 356 -7.92 7.09 -19.21
N ALA A 357 -7.26 6.97 -18.06
CA ALA A 357 -6.90 5.70 -17.48
C ALA A 357 -7.04 5.73 -15.96
N ARG A 358 -7.22 4.54 -15.38
CA ARG A 358 -7.07 4.28 -13.95
C ARG A 358 -6.08 3.14 -13.79
N VAL A 359 -5.12 3.30 -12.88
CA VAL A 359 -4.06 2.29 -12.66
C VAL A 359 -3.91 1.98 -11.18
N GLU A 360 -3.58 0.72 -10.88
CA GLU A 360 -3.46 0.21 -9.52
C GLU A 360 -1.97 -0.05 -9.20
N HIS A 361 -1.15 0.98 -9.45
CA HIS A 361 0.30 0.91 -9.32
C HIS A 361 0.77 1.72 -8.11
N VAL A 362 1.61 1.11 -7.26
CA VAL A 362 2.18 1.82 -6.11
C VAL A 362 3.00 3.04 -6.53
N ASP A 363 3.72 2.96 -7.66
CA ASP A 363 4.46 4.10 -8.20
C ASP A 363 3.55 5.26 -8.62
N HIS A 364 2.37 4.95 -9.19
CA HIS A 364 1.36 5.96 -9.48
C HIS A 364 0.79 6.56 -8.19
N ALA A 365 0.48 5.76 -7.16
CA ALA A 365 0.01 6.28 -5.87
C ALA A 365 0.99 7.30 -5.25
N ARG A 366 2.30 7.03 -5.36
CA ARG A 366 3.37 7.92 -4.89
C ARG A 366 3.46 9.21 -5.72
N LYS A 367 3.49 9.08 -7.05
CA LYS A 367 3.70 10.21 -7.96
C LYS A 367 2.48 11.11 -8.11
N SER A 368 1.27 10.52 -8.14
CA SER A 368 0.03 11.30 -8.17
C SER A 368 -0.14 12.13 -6.90
N ALA A 369 0.20 11.56 -5.73
CA ALA A 369 0.22 12.28 -4.48
C ALA A 369 1.14 13.51 -4.54
N GLN A 370 2.42 13.30 -4.89
CA GLN A 370 3.39 14.37 -4.99
C GLN A 370 2.94 15.48 -5.96
N HIS A 371 2.57 15.10 -7.19
CA HIS A 371 2.15 16.05 -8.24
C HIS A 371 0.88 16.83 -7.86
N CYS A 372 -0.11 16.16 -7.27
CA CYS A 372 -1.33 16.81 -6.79
C CYS A 372 -1.02 17.87 -5.73
N ILE A 373 -0.17 17.56 -4.75
CA ILE A 373 0.14 18.51 -3.67
C ILE A 373 0.99 19.68 -4.20
N GLU A 374 2.00 19.43 -5.04
CA GLU A 374 2.81 20.49 -5.65
C GLU A 374 1.97 21.48 -6.47
N THR A 375 1.02 20.96 -7.26
CA THR A 375 0.13 21.79 -8.09
C THR A 375 -0.89 22.57 -7.24
N LEU A 376 -1.48 21.94 -6.22
CA LEU A 376 -2.35 22.60 -5.24
C LEU A 376 -1.64 23.80 -4.60
N LEU A 377 -0.46 23.58 -4.01
CA LEU A 377 0.27 24.62 -3.28
C LEU A 377 0.78 25.74 -4.19
N THR A 378 1.20 25.41 -5.42
CA THR A 378 1.63 26.42 -6.40
C THR A 378 0.47 27.30 -6.86
N SER A 379 -0.74 26.75 -6.99
CA SER A 379 -1.92 27.50 -7.40
C SER A 379 -2.37 28.51 -6.33
N GLN A 380 -2.27 28.12 -5.05
CA GLN A 380 -2.61 28.97 -3.91
C GLN A 380 -1.61 30.10 -3.69
N ALA A 381 -0.32 29.88 -3.97
CA ALA A 381 0.69 30.94 -3.87
C ALA A 381 0.53 32.07 -4.91
N LYS A 382 -0.29 31.86 -5.94
CA LYS A 382 -0.56 32.83 -7.03
C LYS A 382 -1.92 33.54 -6.92
N ALA A 383 -2.78 33.09 -6.02
CA ALA A 383 -4.09 33.69 -5.73
C ALA A 383 -3.96 34.66 -4.55
#